data_AF-K7NJZ0-F1
#
_entry.id   AF-K7NJZ0-F1
#
_cell.length_a   1.000
_cell.length_b   1.000
_cell.length_c   1.000
_cell.angle_alpha   90.00
_cell.angle_beta   90.00
_cell.angle_gamma   90.00
#
_symmetry.space_group_name_H-M   'P 1'
#
loop_
_entity.id
_entity.type
_entity.pdbx_description
1 polymer ?
#
loop_
_entity_poly.entity_id
_entity_poly.type
_entity_poly.pdbx_seq_one_letter_code
_entity_poly.pdbx_strand_id
1 'polypeptide(L)' 'DIALGGLSAIIKGAEKATNSVLIDPDKMPLLSAWMDRFCKSDGVKEVMPDPAKQAESISIWRANIWI' A
#
# COMPACT_ATOMS: atom_id res chain seq x y z
N ASP A 1 6.21 12.65 5.58
CA ASP A 1 4.95 11.91 5.80
C ASP A 1 4.02 11.91 4.59
N ILE A 2 3.53 13.07 4.15
CA ILE A 2 2.46 13.14 3.11
C ILE A 2 2.85 12.47 1.78
N ALA A 3 4.02 12.80 1.20
CA ALA A 3 4.42 12.27 -0.11
C ALA A 3 4.54 10.73 -0.11
N LEU A 4 5.28 10.17 0.85
CA LEU A 4 5.42 8.72 0.99
C LEU A 4 4.10 8.06 1.44
N GLY A 5 3.37 8.73 2.32
CA GLY A 5 2.11 8.26 2.87
C GLY A 5 0.99 8.16 1.86
N GLY A 6 0.96 9.03 0.85
CA GLY A 6 0.04 8.95 -0.28
C GLY A 6 0.24 7.68 -1.12
N LEU A 7 1.44 7.09 -1.08
CA LEU A 7 1.73 5.83 -1.78
C LEU A 7 1.35 4.59 -0.96
N SER A 8 1.03 4.72 0.33
CA SER A 8 0.82 3.58 1.23
C SER A 8 -0.32 2.64 0.78
N ALA A 9 -1.43 3.18 0.25
CA ALA A 9 -2.50 2.35 -0.31
C ALA A 9 -2.07 1.58 -1.56
N ILE A 10 -1.24 2.20 -2.41
CA ILE A 10 -0.69 1.57 -3.61
C ILE A 10 0.29 0.46 -3.21
N ILE A 11 1.18 0.72 -2.24
CA ILE A 11 2.13 -0.27 -1.73
C ILE A 11 1.40 -1.50 -1.19
N LYS A 12 0.45 -1.31 -0.27
CA LYS A 12 -0.35 -2.41 0.32
C LYS A 12 -1.19 -3.14 -0.73
N GLY A 13 -1.78 -2.41 -1.67
CA GLY A 13 -2.53 -2.98 -2.78
C GLY A 13 -1.64 -3.81 -3.71
N ALA A 14 -0.44 -3.33 -4.01
CA ALA A 14 0.53 -4.01 -4.85
C ALA A 14 0.99 -5.32 -4.20
N GLU A 15 1.41 -5.28 -2.92
CA GLU A 15 1.79 -6.46 -2.14
C GLU A 15 0.70 -7.56 -2.19
N LYS A 16 -0.57 -7.17 -2.02
CA LYS A 16 -1.71 -8.08 -2.12
C LYS A 16 -1.94 -8.61 -3.53
N ALA A 17 -1.81 -7.77 -4.56
CA ALA A 17 -2.03 -8.14 -5.96
C ALA A 17 -0.91 -9.02 -6.54
N THR A 18 0.32 -8.92 -6.02
CA THR A 18 1.49 -9.69 -6.48
C THR A 18 1.82 -10.86 -5.56
N ASN A 19 1.20 -10.94 -4.38
CA ASN A 19 1.61 -11.82 -3.29
C ASN A 19 3.11 -11.64 -2.94
N SER A 20 3.57 -10.38 -2.92
CA SER A 20 4.95 -10.01 -2.58
C SER A 20 5.01 -9.14 -1.34
N VAL A 21 6.20 -9.02 -0.74
CA VAL A 21 6.46 -8.10 0.37
C VAL A 21 7.39 -6.99 -0.14
N LEU A 22 6.93 -5.75 -0.09
CA LEU A 22 7.68 -4.54 -0.48
C LEU A 22 8.28 -3.85 0.75
N ILE A 23 7.51 -3.74 1.84
CA ILE A 23 7.99 -3.20 3.13
C ILE A 23 8.05 -4.34 4.14
N ASP A 24 9.21 -4.99 4.16
CA ASP A 24 9.53 -6.11 5.04
C ASP A 24 9.83 -5.59 6.47
N PRO A 25 9.15 -6.07 7.52
CA PRO A 25 9.35 -5.59 8.88
C PRO A 25 10.71 -5.97 9.49
N ASP A 26 11.34 -7.06 9.05
CA ASP A 26 12.65 -7.50 9.54
C ASP A 26 13.78 -6.69 8.90
N LYS A 27 13.62 -6.36 7.61
CA LYS A 27 14.61 -5.57 6.85
C LYS A 27 14.43 -4.07 6.98
N MET A 28 13.20 -3.61 7.16
CA MET A 28 12.81 -2.19 7.20
C MET A 28 11.94 -1.87 8.43
N PRO A 29 12.40 -2.19 9.66
CA PRO A 29 11.56 -2.10 10.87
C PRO A 29 11.03 -0.69 11.14
N LEU A 30 11.85 0.33 10.93
CA LEU A 30 11.45 1.73 11.16
C LEU A 30 10.40 2.19 10.14
N LEU A 31 10.53 1.78 8.88
CA LEU A 31 9.61 2.13 7.81
C LEU A 31 8.27 1.40 7.97
N SER A 32 8.31 0.12 8.33
CA SER A 32 7.11 -0.67 8.66
C SER A 32 6.34 -0.04 9.82
N ALA A 33 7.04 0.29 10.92
CA ALA A 33 6.44 0.96 12.06
C ALA A 33 5.90 2.36 11.72
N TRP A 34 6.60 3.12 10.86
CA TRP A 34 6.11 4.40 10.36
C TRP A 34 4.82 4.24 9.56
N MET A 35 4.75 3.28 8.64
CA MET A 35 3.59 3.10 7.78
C MET A 35 2.36 2.66 8.57
N ASP A 36 2.54 1.82 9.59
CA ASP A 36 1.45 1.46 10.52
C ASP A 36 0.91 2.68 11.26
N ARG A 37 1.78 3.52 11.83
CA ARG A 37 1.38 4.77 12.52
C ARG A 37 0.70 5.75 11.56
N PHE A 38 1.26 5.94 10.37
CA PHE A 38 0.74 6.89 9.38
C PHE A 38 -0.69 6.51 8.95
N CYS A 39 -0.92 5.24 8.58
CA CYS A 39 -2.24 4.75 8.17
C CYS A 39 -3.30 4.81 9.29
N LYS A 40 -2.90 4.82 10.57
CA LYS A 40 -3.81 4.92 11.71
C LYS A 40 -4.10 6.36 12.14
N SER A 41 -3.40 7.35 11.61
CA SER A 41 -3.62 8.76 11.96
C SER A 41 -4.99 9.25 11.49
N ASP A 42 -5.65 10.10 12.28
CA ASP A 42 -7.06 10.47 12.09
C ASP A 42 -7.34 11.08 10.70
N GLY A 43 -6.49 12.00 10.25
CA GLY A 43 -6.64 12.62 8.93
C GLY A 43 -6.35 11.69 7.75
N VAL A 44 -5.73 10.53 7.99
CA VAL A 44 -5.33 9.57 6.94
C VAL A 44 -6.30 8.39 6.89
N LYS A 45 -6.66 7.82 8.03
CA LYS A 45 -7.51 6.62 8.10
C LYS A 45 -8.88 6.82 7.45
N GLU A 46 -9.37 8.06 7.43
CA GLU A 46 -10.67 8.44 6.88
C GLU A 46 -10.66 8.58 5.36
N VAL A 47 -9.50 8.90 4.76
CA VAL A 47 -9.37 9.22 3.33
C VAL A 47 -8.52 8.21 2.55
N MET A 48 -7.78 7.35 3.26
CA MET A 48 -6.92 6.34 2.64
C MET A 48 -7.77 5.33 1.85
N PRO A 49 -7.49 5.11 0.55
CA PRO A 49 -8.21 4.12 -0.23
C PRO A 49 -8.10 2.71 0.37
N ASP A 50 -9.18 1.94 0.25
CA ASP A 50 -9.20 0.53 0.67
C ASP A 50 -8.12 -0.26 -0.08
N PRO A 51 -7.14 -0.87 0.63
CA PRO A 51 -6.09 -1.67 0.01
C PRO A 51 -6.61 -2.83 -0.83
N ALA A 52 -7.79 -3.39 -0.51
CA ALA A 52 -8.39 -4.46 -1.31
C ALA A 52 -8.86 -3.97 -2.68
N LYS A 53 -9.55 -2.81 -2.72
CA LYS A 53 -9.95 -2.16 -3.98
C LYS A 53 -8.74 -1.71 -4.80
N GLN A 54 -7.67 -1.28 -4.12
CA GLN A 54 -6.42 -0.98 -4.80
C GLN A 54 -5.78 -2.22 -5.41
N ALA A 55 -5.77 -3.35 -4.70
CA ALA A 55 -5.25 -4.60 -5.21
C ALA A 55 -6.01 -5.09 -6.45
N GLU A 56 -7.34 -4.97 -6.45
CA GLU A 56 -8.18 -5.28 -7.61
C GLU A 56 -7.82 -4.39 -8.81
N SER A 57 -7.76 -3.07 -8.61
CA SER A 57 -7.41 -2.10 -9.66
C SER A 57 -6.03 -2.39 -10.26
N ILE A 58 -5.05 -2.68 -9.42
CA ILE A 58 -3.70 -3.07 -9.84
C ILE A 58 -3.71 -4.39 -10.62
N SER A 59 -4.51 -5.37 -10.20
CA SER A 59 -4.62 -6.67 -10.87
C SER A 59 -5.24 -6.52 -12.27
N ILE A 60 -6.30 -5.73 -12.41
CA ILE A 60 -6.91 -5.40 -13.70
C ILE A 60 -5.90 -4.71 -14.61
N TRP A 61 -5.23 -3.67 -14.11
CA TRP A 61 -4.22 -2.95 -14.88
C TRP A 61 -3.10 -3.88 -15.36
N ARG A 62 -2.60 -4.76 -14.49
CA ARG A 62 -1.58 -5.76 -14.84
C ARG A 62 -2.03 -6.76 -15.89
N ALA A 63 -3.28 -7.20 -15.85
CA ALA A 63 -3.83 -8.11 -16.86
C ALA A 63 -3.89 -7.44 -18.25
N ASN A 64 -4.16 -6.14 -18.29
CA ASN A 64 -4.28 -5.37 -19.52
C ASN A 64 -2.93 -4.92 -20.12
N ILE A 65 -1.81 -5.07 -19.40
CA ILE A 65 -0.46 -4.76 -19.94
C ILE A 65 0.00 -5.80 -20.98
N TRP A 66 -0.60 -6.99 -20.96
CA TRP A 66 -0.21 -8.11 -21.83
C TRP A 66 -1.19 -8.37 -22.98
N ILE A 67 -2.16 -7.46 -23.20
CA ILE A 67 -3.11 -7.45 -24.33
C ILE A 67 -2.69 -6.33 -25.28
#